data_AF-A0A847CM43-F1
#
_entry.id   AF-A0A847CM43-F1
#
_cell.length_a   1.000
_cell.length_b   1.000
_cell.length_c   1.000
_cell.angle_alpha   90.00
_cell.angle_beta   90.00
_cell.angle_gamma   90.00
#
_symmetry.space_group_name_H-M   'P 1'
#
loop_
_entity.id
_entity.type
_entity.pdbx_description
1 polymer ?
#
loop_
_entity_poly.entity_id
_entity_poly.type
_entity_poly.pdbx_seq_one_letter_code
_entity_poly.pdbx_strand_id
1 'polypeptide(L)' 'MPARRILESPEHVDLIELVRDVLAKQLAPQVAEMEAAERFPREAFRLLGELGVLG' A
#
# COMPACT_ATOMS: atom_id res chain seq x y z
N MET A 1 5.08 11.76 -8.71
CA MET A 1 5.57 11.06 -9.90
C MET A 1 5.91 9.63 -9.50
N PRO A 2 5.41 8.59 -10.18
CA PRO A 2 5.77 7.21 -9.86
C PRO A 2 7.26 6.97 -10.18
N ALA A 3 7.92 6.17 -9.35
CA ALA A 3 9.30 5.75 -9.61
C ALA A 3 9.41 4.89 -10.87
N ARG A 4 10.46 5.10 -11.67
CA ARG A 4 10.85 4.21 -12.78
C ARG A 4 11.53 2.97 -12.21
N ARG A 5 11.10 1.78 -12.60
CA ARG A 5 11.66 0.49 -12.15
C ARG A 5 12.09 -0.37 -13.32
N ILE A 6 13.15 -1.15 -13.11
CA ILE A 6 13.57 -2.24 -13.98
C ILE A 6 13.09 -3.52 -13.29
N LEU A 7 12.18 -4.25 -13.93
CA LEU A 7 11.54 -5.44 -13.36
C LEU A 7 11.75 -6.62 -14.32
N GLU A 8 11.90 -7.81 -13.75
CA GLU A 8 12.25 -9.01 -14.50
C GLU A 8 11.06 -9.63 -15.26
N SER A 9 9.82 -9.37 -14.82
CA SER A 9 8.63 -9.98 -15.40
C SER A 9 7.41 -9.04 -15.39
N PRO A 10 6.41 -9.28 -16.27
CA PRO A 10 5.13 -8.59 -16.23
C PRO A 10 4.37 -8.78 -14.91
N GLU A 11 4.44 -9.96 -14.31
CA GLU A 11 3.76 -10.25 -13.03
C GLU A 11 4.29 -9.37 -11.89
N HIS A 12 5.59 -9.00 -11.92
CA HIS A 12 6.15 -8.04 -10.98
C HIS A 12 5.59 -6.62 -11.17
N VAL A 13 5.26 -6.24 -12.41
CA VAL A 13 4.59 -4.97 -12.70
C VAL A 13 3.19 -5.00 -12.11
N ASP A 14 2.43 -6.05 -12.41
CA ASP A 14 1.05 -6.23 -11.96
C ASP A 14 0.94 -6.21 -10.43
N LEU A 15 1.87 -6.88 -9.74
CA LEU A 15 1.93 -6.86 -8.27
C LEU A 15 2.09 -5.42 -7.73
N ILE A 16 3.01 -4.65 -8.31
CA ILE A 16 3.26 -3.28 -7.86
C ILE A 16 2.06 -2.38 -8.15
N GLU A 17 1.42 -2.55 -9.30
CA GLU A 17 0.22 -1.79 -9.68
C GLU A 17 -0.95 -2.11 -8.76
N LEU A 18 -1.18 -3.39 -8.48
CA LEU A 18 -2.21 -3.84 -7.54
C LEU A 18 -2.02 -3.22 -6.16
N VAL A 19 -0.81 -3.33 -5.59
CA VAL A 19 -0.52 -2.77 -4.25
C VAL A 19 -0.72 -1.25 -4.25
N ARG A 20 -0.28 -0.54 -5.29
CA ARG A 20 -0.47 0.91 -5.40
C ARG A 20 -1.94 1.30 -5.45
N ASP A 21 -2.75 0.59 -6.24
CA ASP A 21 -4.18 0.88 -6.37
C ASP A 21 -4.91 0.69 -5.04
N VAL A 22 -4.64 -0.42 -4.35
CA VAL A 22 -5.24 -0.70 -3.03
C VAL A 22 -4.85 0.37 -2.02
N LEU A 23 -3.57 0.75 -1.96
CA LEU A 23 -3.10 1.77 -1.02
C LEU A 23 -3.64 3.17 -1.33
N ALA A 24 -3.74 3.54 -2.60
CA ALA A 24 -4.32 4.83 -3.00
C ALA A 24 -5.80 4.94 -2.59
N LYS A 25 -6.56 3.84 -2.70
CA LYS A 25 -7.99 3.81 -2.38
C LYS A 25 -8.27 3.67 -0.89
N GLN A 26 -7.49 2.86 -0.17
CA GLN A 26 -7.82 2.45 1.19
C GLN A 26 -6.93 3.07 2.25
N LEU A 27 -5.64 3.30 1.96
CA LEU A 27 -4.71 3.83 2.96
C LEU A 27 -4.62 5.36 2.87
N ALA A 28 -4.39 5.90 1.67
CA ALA A 28 -4.12 7.34 1.49
C ALA A 28 -5.19 8.28 2.10
N PRO A 29 -6.50 7.99 2.04
CA PRO A 29 -7.51 8.90 2.59
C PRO A 29 -7.47 9.08 4.11
N GLN A 30 -6.94 8.10 4.85
CA GLN A 30 -6.96 8.09 6.33
C GLN A 30 -5.63 8.51 6.97
N VAL A 31 -4.53 8.58 6.22
CA VAL A 31 -3.18 8.87 6.78
C VAL A 31 -3.16 10.18 7.56
N ALA A 32 -3.68 11.27 6.98
CA ALA A 32 -3.59 12.59 7.59
C ALA A 32 -4.30 12.66 8.95
N GLU A 33 -5.46 12.02 9.08
CA GLU A 33 -6.22 11.96 10.33
C GLU A 33 -5.47 11.11 11.38
N MET A 34 -4.96 9.95 10.99
CA MET A 34 -4.29 9.03 11.91
C MET A 34 -2.98 9.60 12.46
N GLU A 35 -2.19 10.26 11.62
CA GLU A 35 -0.97 10.97 12.02
C GLU A 35 -1.29 12.11 12.98
N ALA A 36 -2.27 12.95 12.67
CA ALA A 36 -2.70 14.04 13.55
C ALA A 36 -3.23 13.55 14.91
N ALA A 37 -3.83 12.36 14.92
CA ALA A 37 -4.34 11.72 16.13
C ALA A 37 -3.29 10.87 16.88
N GLU A 38 -2.04 10.82 16.41
CA GLU A 38 -0.95 9.99 16.95
C GLU A 38 -1.36 8.52 17.17
N ARG A 39 -2.23 8.00 16.29
CA ARG A 39 -2.85 6.69 16.46
C ARG A 39 -2.16 5.64 15.60
N PHE A 40 -1.87 4.49 16.22
CA PHE A 40 -1.36 3.33 15.48
C PHE A 40 -2.41 2.77 14.50
N PRO A 41 -2.09 2.61 13.19
CA PRO A 41 -3.07 2.28 12.17
C PRO A 41 -3.29 0.76 12.02
N ARG A 42 -4.00 0.15 12.98
CA ARG A 42 -4.23 -1.30 13.04
C ARG A 42 -4.86 -1.86 11.76
N GLU A 43 -5.84 -1.14 11.22
CA GLU A 43 -6.61 -1.54 10.04
C GLU A 43 -5.74 -1.52 8.78
N ALA A 44 -4.78 -0.60 8.69
CA ALA A 44 -3.80 -0.55 7.61
C ALA A 44 -2.89 -1.79 7.63
N PHE A 45 -2.39 -2.18 8.80
CA PHE A 45 -1.57 -3.39 8.94
C PHE A 45 -2.37 -4.66 8.64
N ARG A 46 -3.64 -4.73 9.08
CA ARG A 46 -4.54 -5.84 8.72
C ARG A 46 -4.72 -5.96 7.21
N LEU A 47 -4.98 -4.84 6.53
CA LEU A 47 -5.09 -4.79 5.07
C LEU A 47 -3.82 -5.29 4.38
N LEU A 48 -2.64 -4.84 4.82
CA LEU A 48 -1.36 -5.28 4.25
C LEU A 48 -1.11 -6.78 4.48
N GLY A 49 -1.52 -7.32 5.62
CA GLY A 49 -1.45 -8.75 5.91
C GLY A 49 -2.37 -9.58 5.00
N GLU A 50 -3.61 -9.11 4.79
CA GLU A 50 -4.56 -9.74 3.87
C GLU A 50 -4.08 -9.72 2.41
N LEU A 51 -3.31 -8.70 2.02
CA LEU A 51 -2.65 -8.62 0.72
C LEU A 51 -1.41 -9.52 0.59
N GLY A 52 -0.94 -10.13 1.68
CA GLY A 52 0.24 -11.00 1.68
C GLY A 52 1.57 -10.26 1.48
N VAL A 53 1.62 -8.95 1.75
CA VAL A 53 2.84 -8.13 1.55
C VAL A 53 3.65 -7.90 2.83
N LEU A 54 3.31 -8.61 3.92
CA LEU A 54 3.97 -8.50 5.23
C LEU A 54 4.95 -9.64 5.56
N GLY A 55 5.35 -10.44 4.56
CA GLY A 55 6.28 -11.57 4.72
C GLY A 55 5.67 -12.74 5.50
#